data_AF-A0AAU7ATN6-F1
#
_entry.id   AF-A0AAU7ATN6-F1
#
_cell.length_a   1.000
_cell.length_b   1.000
_cell.length_c   1.000
_cell.angle_alpha   90.00
_cell.angle_beta   90.00
_cell.angle_gamma   90.00
#
_symmetry.space_group_name_H-M   'P 1'
#
loop_
_entity.id
_entity.type
_entity.pdbx_description
1 polymer ?
#
loop_
_entity_poly.entity_id
_entity_poly.type
_entity_poly.pdbx_seq_one_letter_code
_entity_poly.pdbx_strand_id
1 'polypeptide(L)'
;MLLGGAVAGALALTGSGDADRSREAAVRRFTTAWARQDPAAMWPALDPASKRAHPRSGFVEAYRAAYRAAGVTRVRVLTVNAPEDGASTASVAVRTRRFGTLRGTVSLPVTGSGDTAGVRWDASQRLPGLRKGEPVRLRRGTKPKRAAILAAGGAALDADALGASIVGKVGPPATGLQRLYASRVAGHASERLLFGTRVIGRVPAVRGTVLRTTIRPGLQQKAAAALGDRLGGIAVVRPRDGAVLALAGLAVSAPQPPGSTFKIITTAAALKAGLASPRSTYPVRTAATLSGTKLRNASDESCGGTLEEAFAESCNSVFAPLGAKLGARRLVAAARAFGFEEAPRIPAIKPSTTGGTTAMQDDLAVGAAAIGQNRDLATPLEMATVGATIANGGVRFRPHLGASDPPHSARVVSAKVARQVRAMMLAVVRSGTGRAAALPGVAVAGKTGTAELRATAGRAPDPKNTNAWFVAFAPADKPRVAVAVMLIGAGAGGASAAPVARDVLAAALAG
;
A
#
# COMPACT_ATOMS: atom_id res chain seq x y z
N MET A 1 64.41 86.00 -6.13
CA MET A 1 63.43 86.01 -5.03
C MET A 1 62.08 86.31 -5.65
N LEU A 2 61.18 85.33 -5.74
CA LEU A 2 59.72 85.49 -5.86
C LEU A 2 59.12 84.09 -5.98
N LEU A 3 58.49 83.64 -4.90
CA LEU A 3 57.67 82.44 -4.82
C LEU A 3 56.34 82.67 -5.57
N GLY A 4 55.87 81.65 -6.29
CA GLY A 4 54.50 81.53 -6.77
C GLY A 4 54.09 80.06 -6.74
N GLY A 5 53.26 79.70 -5.76
CA GLY A 5 52.82 78.33 -5.52
C GLY A 5 51.64 77.90 -6.41
N ALA A 6 51.66 76.64 -6.84
CA ALA A 6 50.56 75.96 -7.50
C ALA A 6 49.77 75.14 -6.48
N VAL A 7 48.45 75.35 -6.42
CA VAL A 7 47.51 74.55 -5.62
C VAL A 7 46.86 73.52 -6.55
N ALA A 8 46.99 72.25 -6.18
CA ALA A 8 46.37 71.11 -6.83
C ALA A 8 44.91 70.93 -6.34
N GLY A 9 43.98 70.85 -7.29
CA GLY A 9 42.61 70.40 -7.04
C GLY A 9 42.52 68.87 -7.17
N ALA A 10 42.28 68.18 -6.06
CA ALA A 10 41.94 66.75 -6.05
C ALA A 10 40.41 66.57 -6.08
N LEU A 11 39.91 66.01 -7.18
CA LEU A 11 38.51 65.65 -7.39
C LEU A 11 38.06 64.51 -6.46
N ALA A 12 36.94 64.72 -5.75
CA ALA A 12 36.24 63.70 -4.96
C ALA A 12 35.52 62.69 -5.87
N LEU A 13 36.18 61.56 -6.20
CA LEU A 13 35.60 60.44 -6.96
C LEU A 13 35.36 59.16 -6.10
N THR A 14 35.61 59.21 -4.79
CA THR A 14 35.56 58.03 -3.91
C THR A 14 34.18 57.76 -3.28
N GLY A 15 33.38 58.80 -3.04
CA GLY A 15 32.11 58.69 -2.27
C GLY A 15 30.94 58.01 -2.99
N SER A 16 30.83 58.15 -4.32
CA SER A 16 29.76 57.51 -5.10
C SER A 16 29.95 56.00 -5.21
N GLY A 17 31.19 55.55 -5.42
CA GLY A 17 31.54 54.13 -5.53
C GLY A 17 31.29 53.33 -4.25
N ASP A 18 31.51 53.92 -3.06
CA ASP A 18 31.22 53.25 -1.78
C ASP A 18 29.72 53.09 -1.51
N ALA A 19 28.92 54.07 -1.90
CA ALA A 19 27.47 54.00 -1.79
C ALA A 19 26.90 52.88 -2.67
N ASP A 20 27.36 52.79 -3.93
CA ASP A 20 26.91 51.75 -4.86
C ASP A 20 27.33 50.34 -4.42
N ARG A 21 28.56 50.17 -3.94
CA ARG A 21 29.02 48.90 -3.34
C ARG A 21 28.15 48.44 -2.18
N SER A 22 27.78 49.36 -1.29
CA SER A 22 26.96 49.07 -0.11
C SER A 22 25.52 48.68 -0.48
N ARG A 23 24.92 49.33 -1.49
CA ARG A 23 23.60 48.98 -2.04
C ARG A 23 23.61 47.62 -2.73
N GLU A 24 24.62 47.36 -3.54
CA GLU A 24 24.78 46.07 -4.22
C GLU A 24 24.97 44.92 -3.20
N ALA A 25 25.72 45.15 -2.13
CA ALA A 25 25.85 44.21 -1.02
C ALA A 25 24.51 43.93 -0.32
N ALA A 26 23.65 44.96 -0.12
CA ALA A 26 22.31 44.78 0.43
C ALA A 26 21.42 43.92 -0.48
N VAL A 27 21.43 44.18 -1.79
CA VAL A 27 20.69 43.37 -2.78
C VAL A 27 21.17 41.92 -2.79
N ARG A 28 22.49 41.68 -2.75
CA ARG A 28 23.05 40.32 -2.66
C ARG A 28 22.58 39.59 -1.41
N ARG A 29 22.61 40.23 -0.24
CA ARG A 29 22.10 39.63 1.01
C ARG A 29 20.62 39.29 0.90
N PHE A 30 19.81 40.21 0.39
CA PHE A 30 18.37 40.03 0.21
C PHE A 30 18.06 38.85 -0.74
N THR A 31 18.64 38.84 -1.93
CA THR A 31 18.38 37.83 -2.96
C THR A 31 18.93 36.44 -2.58
N THR A 32 20.06 36.39 -1.88
CA THR A 32 20.62 35.14 -1.35
C THR A 32 19.69 34.52 -0.30
N ALA A 33 19.20 35.32 0.66
CA ALA A 33 18.22 34.85 1.63
C ALA A 33 16.89 34.48 0.96
N TRP A 34 16.49 35.21 -0.08
CA TRP A 34 15.29 34.90 -0.86
C TRP A 34 15.38 33.55 -1.57
N ALA A 35 16.52 33.25 -2.20
CA ALA A 35 16.78 31.95 -2.85
C ALA A 35 16.71 30.80 -1.84
N ARG A 36 17.12 31.03 -0.58
CA ARG A 36 16.96 30.08 0.54
C ARG A 36 15.55 30.02 1.11
N GLN A 37 14.62 30.84 0.59
CA GLN A 37 13.25 31.00 1.08
C GLN A 37 13.18 31.38 2.57
N ASP A 38 14.15 32.18 3.02
CA ASP A 38 14.26 32.65 4.40
C ASP A 38 13.93 34.15 4.49
N PRO A 39 12.65 34.52 4.61
CA PRO A 39 12.27 35.91 4.76
C PRO A 39 12.76 36.54 6.07
N ALA A 40 13.07 35.75 7.10
CA ALA A 40 13.60 36.29 8.34
C ALA A 40 15.05 36.77 8.18
N ALA A 41 15.82 36.15 7.27
CA ALA A 41 17.16 36.58 6.87
C ALA A 41 17.17 37.63 5.74
N MET A 42 16.04 37.84 5.04
CA MET A 42 15.89 38.93 4.07
C MET A 42 15.69 40.29 4.77
N TRP A 43 14.94 40.32 5.88
CA TRP A 43 14.55 41.55 6.57
C TRP A 43 15.73 42.47 7.00
N PRO A 44 16.88 41.95 7.49
CA PRO A 44 18.03 42.79 7.81
C PRO A 44 18.60 43.57 6.62
N ALA A 45 18.39 43.11 5.39
CA ALA A 45 18.86 43.76 4.17
C ALA A 45 17.97 44.91 3.68
N LEU A 46 16.88 45.22 4.38
CA LEU A 46 15.98 46.32 4.06
C LEU A 46 16.51 47.68 4.53
N ASP A 47 16.09 48.75 3.85
CA ASP A 47 16.39 50.12 4.27
C ASP A 47 15.64 50.48 5.59
N PRO A 48 16.11 51.50 6.34
CA PRO A 48 15.48 51.87 7.61
C PRO A 48 14.00 52.25 7.49
N ALA A 49 13.59 52.88 6.39
CA ALA A 49 12.21 53.27 6.16
C ALA A 49 11.30 52.03 6.01
N SER A 50 11.73 51.03 5.24
CA SER A 50 11.00 49.78 5.04
C SER A 50 10.96 48.95 6.33
N LYS A 51 12.03 48.94 7.13
CA LYS A 51 12.05 48.26 8.44
C LYS A 51 11.02 48.86 9.41
N ARG A 52 10.84 50.19 9.40
CA ARG A 52 9.81 50.88 10.21
C ARG A 52 8.40 50.61 9.69
N ALA A 53 8.19 50.70 8.38
CA ALA A 53 6.89 50.45 7.76
C ALA A 53 6.45 48.98 7.84
N HIS A 54 7.42 48.06 7.86
CA HIS A 54 7.19 46.62 7.84
C HIS A 54 8.06 45.91 8.89
N PRO A 55 7.57 45.83 10.14
CA PRO A 55 8.22 45.07 11.20
C PRO A 55 8.49 43.62 10.77
N ARG A 56 9.54 43.01 11.34
CA ARG A 56 10.05 41.69 10.93
C ARG A 56 8.97 40.62 10.82
N SER A 57 8.06 40.55 11.80
CA SER A 57 6.95 39.58 11.80
C SER A 57 5.98 39.79 10.62
N GLY A 58 5.61 41.04 10.35
CA GLY A 58 4.75 41.42 9.23
C GLY A 58 5.38 41.10 7.87
N PHE A 59 6.67 41.41 7.70
CA PHE A 59 7.42 41.06 6.48
C PHE A 59 7.47 39.54 6.25
N VAL A 60 7.82 38.78 7.28
CA VAL A 60 7.90 37.31 7.22
C VAL A 60 6.54 36.71 6.87
N GLU A 61 5.47 37.17 7.50
CA GLU A 61 4.13 36.67 7.23
C GLU A 61 3.65 37.05 5.83
N ALA A 62 4.00 38.23 5.32
CA ALA A 62 3.65 38.64 3.96
C ALA A 62 4.22 37.67 2.90
N TYR A 63 5.47 37.23 3.05
CA TYR A 63 6.08 36.21 2.18
C TYR A 63 5.46 34.84 2.40
N ARG A 64 5.29 34.40 3.66
CA ARG A 64 4.70 33.09 3.98
C ARG A 64 3.28 32.95 3.44
N ALA A 65 2.44 33.97 3.59
CA ALA A 65 1.08 33.99 3.06
C ALA A 65 1.07 33.88 1.53
N ALA A 66 1.91 34.66 0.84
CA ALA A 66 2.06 34.57 -0.62
C ALA A 66 2.54 33.17 -1.05
N TYR A 67 3.51 32.59 -0.34
CA TYR A 67 4.06 31.28 -0.64
C TYR A 67 3.04 30.15 -0.40
N ARG A 68 2.25 30.24 0.67
CA ARG A 68 1.16 29.28 0.94
C ARG A 68 0.09 29.35 -0.16
N ALA A 69 -0.32 30.56 -0.56
CA ALA A 69 -1.32 30.75 -1.60
C ALA A 69 -0.85 30.27 -2.99
N ALA A 70 0.38 30.63 -3.39
CA ALA A 70 0.97 30.17 -4.65
C ALA A 70 1.45 28.70 -4.61
N GLY A 71 1.55 28.10 -3.42
CA GLY A 71 2.09 26.76 -3.23
C GLY A 71 3.57 26.68 -3.61
N VAL A 72 4.37 27.67 -3.22
CA VAL A 72 5.81 27.75 -3.54
C VAL A 72 6.56 26.57 -2.92
N THR A 73 7.43 25.95 -3.71
CA THR A 73 8.28 24.81 -3.32
C THR A 73 9.76 25.10 -3.46
N ARG A 74 10.14 25.97 -4.39
CA ARG A 74 11.53 26.40 -4.61
C ARG A 74 11.56 27.82 -5.18
N VAL A 75 12.49 28.64 -4.70
CA VAL A 75 12.84 29.93 -5.32
C VAL A 75 14.25 29.84 -5.90
N ARG A 76 14.44 30.29 -7.14
CA ARG A 76 15.75 30.45 -7.75
C ARG A 76 15.89 31.88 -8.22
N VAL A 77 16.89 32.58 -7.70
CA VAL A 77 17.35 33.83 -8.27
C VAL A 77 18.35 33.46 -9.38
N LEU A 78 18.07 33.89 -10.61
CA LEU A 78 18.83 33.50 -11.80
C LEU A 78 19.94 34.51 -12.08
N THR A 79 19.55 35.78 -12.19
CA THR A 79 20.46 36.91 -12.38
C THR A 79 20.04 38.06 -11.48
N VAL A 80 21.02 38.85 -11.05
CA VAL A 80 20.83 40.09 -10.30
C VAL A 80 21.70 41.13 -10.97
N ASN A 81 21.09 42.15 -11.54
CA ASN A 81 21.81 43.24 -12.19
C ASN A 81 22.26 44.27 -11.14
N ALA A 82 23.37 44.95 -11.42
CA ALA A 82 23.79 46.07 -10.58
C ALA A 82 22.69 47.14 -10.48
N PRO A 83 22.64 47.92 -9.40
CA PRO A 83 21.70 49.04 -9.31
C PRO A 83 21.96 50.07 -10.42
N GLU A 84 20.93 50.38 -11.20
CA GLU A 84 20.90 51.48 -12.17
C GLU A 84 19.69 52.36 -11.83
N ASP A 85 19.84 53.69 -11.90
CA ASP A 85 18.79 54.66 -11.56
C ASP A 85 18.09 54.41 -10.20
N GLY A 86 18.86 53.96 -9.22
CA GLY A 86 18.37 53.70 -7.86
C GLY A 86 17.62 52.37 -7.69
N ALA A 87 17.67 51.45 -8.66
CA ALA A 87 17.06 50.13 -8.52
C ALA A 87 17.91 49.01 -9.13
N SER A 88 17.99 47.87 -8.44
CA SER A 88 18.49 46.62 -9.02
C SER A 88 17.34 45.79 -9.57
N THR A 89 17.61 44.92 -10.55
CA THR A 89 16.62 43.97 -11.07
C THR A 89 17.08 42.54 -10.85
N ALA A 90 16.19 41.72 -10.29
CA ALA A 90 16.44 40.29 -10.07
C ALA A 90 15.53 39.44 -10.96
N SER A 91 16.10 38.59 -11.81
CA SER A 91 15.35 37.57 -12.55
C SER A 91 15.10 36.37 -11.65
N VAL A 92 13.84 36.04 -11.40
CA VAL A 92 13.46 34.99 -10.44
C VAL A 92 12.60 33.93 -11.11
N ALA A 93 12.89 32.67 -10.78
CA ALA A 93 12.05 31.52 -11.10
C ALA A 93 11.54 30.87 -9.81
N VAL A 94 10.22 30.90 -9.62
CA VAL A 94 9.53 30.35 -8.45
C VAL A 94 8.76 29.09 -8.84
N ARG A 95 9.24 27.93 -8.41
CA ARG A 95 8.57 26.65 -8.66
C ARG A 95 7.41 26.49 -7.69
N THR A 96 6.22 26.24 -8.23
CA THR A 96 5.02 25.97 -7.44
C THR A 96 4.66 24.49 -7.47
N ARG A 97 3.86 24.04 -6.50
CA ARG A 97 3.38 22.66 -6.42
C ARG A 97 2.44 22.29 -7.56
N ARG A 98 1.66 23.26 -8.07
CA ARG A 98 0.49 22.99 -8.93
C ARG A 98 0.34 23.90 -10.15
N PHE A 99 1.03 25.04 -10.20
CA PHE A 99 0.89 26.05 -11.26
C PHE A 99 2.15 26.18 -12.14
N GLY A 100 3.01 25.17 -12.15
CA GLY A 100 4.30 25.24 -12.85
C GLY A 100 5.29 26.21 -12.20
N THR A 101 6.11 26.86 -13.01
CA THR A 101 7.14 27.81 -12.54
C THR A 101 6.75 29.23 -12.94
N LEU A 102 6.62 30.12 -11.95
CA LEU A 102 6.43 31.55 -12.18
C LEU A 102 7.80 32.16 -12.50
N ARG A 103 7.93 32.84 -13.64
CA ARG A 103 9.17 33.50 -14.06
C ARG A 103 8.91 34.98 -14.28
N GLY A 104 9.87 35.80 -13.90
CA GLY A 104 9.82 37.23 -14.19
C GLY A 104 10.91 38.00 -13.44
N THR A 105 11.03 39.25 -13.81
CA THR A 105 11.95 40.20 -13.18
C THR A 105 11.24 40.90 -12.03
N VAL A 106 11.98 41.12 -10.94
CA VAL A 106 11.52 41.83 -9.75
C VAL A 106 12.44 43.02 -9.53
N SER A 107 11.85 44.22 -9.52
CA SER A 107 12.58 45.44 -9.22
C SER A 107 12.82 45.55 -7.71
N LEU A 108 14.06 45.87 -7.34
CA LEU A 108 14.55 46.04 -5.98
C LEU A 108 15.11 47.46 -5.87
N PRO A 109 14.27 48.48 -5.62
CA PRO A 109 14.75 49.82 -5.38
C PRO A 109 15.70 49.82 -4.17
N VAL A 110 16.79 50.55 -4.26
CA VAL A 110 17.83 50.61 -3.22
C VAL A 110 18.04 52.03 -2.77
N THR A 111 18.31 52.21 -1.48
CA THR A 111 18.49 53.53 -0.87
C THR A 111 19.63 53.49 0.14
N GLY A 112 20.08 54.67 0.58
CA GLY A 112 21.11 54.82 1.60
C GLY A 112 22.54 54.55 1.11
N SER A 113 23.46 54.53 2.06
CA SER A 113 24.89 54.23 1.93
C SER A 113 25.42 53.63 3.24
N GLY A 114 26.56 52.92 3.19
CA GLY A 114 27.14 52.25 4.36
C GLY A 114 26.12 51.36 5.08
N ASP A 115 26.00 51.53 6.40
CA ASP A 115 25.09 50.76 7.26
C ASP A 115 23.59 51.03 7.02
N THR A 116 23.27 52.14 6.36
CA THR A 116 21.88 52.50 6.01
C THR A 116 21.47 51.96 4.65
N ALA A 117 22.41 51.40 3.88
CA ALA A 117 22.14 50.86 2.55
C ALA A 117 21.19 49.65 2.63
N GLY A 118 20.09 49.70 1.87
CA GLY A 118 19.09 48.64 1.93
C GLY A 118 18.14 48.63 0.75
N VAL A 119 17.45 47.51 0.59
CA VAL A 119 16.33 47.38 -0.35
C VAL A 119 15.13 48.12 0.22
N ARG A 120 14.57 49.07 -0.54
CA ARG A 120 13.26 49.66 -0.25
C ARG A 120 12.21 48.64 -0.65
N TRP A 121 11.53 48.09 0.36
CA TRP A 121 10.64 46.96 0.16
C TRP A 121 9.18 47.37 -0.03
N ASP A 122 8.50 46.67 -0.92
CA ASP A 122 7.05 46.64 -0.97
C ASP A 122 6.50 45.24 -1.30
N ALA A 123 5.21 45.06 -1.05
CA ALA A 123 4.56 43.77 -1.16
C ALA A 123 4.56 43.17 -2.58
N SER A 124 4.84 43.94 -3.64
CA SER A 124 4.95 43.42 -5.01
C SER A 124 6.20 42.57 -5.22
N GLN A 125 7.23 42.70 -4.38
CA GLN A 125 8.49 41.97 -4.53
C GLN A 125 8.43 40.51 -4.05
N ARG A 126 7.29 40.06 -3.49
CA ARG A 126 7.15 38.72 -2.92
C ARG A 126 7.21 37.59 -3.96
N LEU A 127 6.75 37.87 -5.18
CA LEU A 127 6.66 36.91 -6.28
C LEU A 127 6.88 37.63 -7.61
N PRO A 128 7.50 36.99 -8.62
CA PRO A 128 7.65 37.57 -9.94
C PRO A 128 6.29 37.87 -10.58
N GLY A 129 6.15 39.07 -11.16
CA GLY A 129 4.94 39.52 -11.84
C GLY A 129 3.78 39.99 -10.93
N LEU A 130 4.00 40.06 -9.60
CA LEU A 130 3.06 40.65 -8.65
C LEU A 130 3.15 42.19 -8.71
N ARG A 131 2.01 42.89 -8.74
CA ARG A 131 1.97 44.37 -8.79
C ARG A 131 1.69 44.96 -7.41
N LYS A 132 2.03 46.24 -7.23
CA LYS A 132 1.78 46.97 -5.99
C LYS A 132 0.29 46.91 -5.63
N GLY A 133 -0.01 46.58 -4.37
CA GLY A 133 -1.37 46.45 -3.86
C GLY A 133 -2.09 45.13 -4.19
N GLU A 134 -1.54 44.26 -5.05
CA GLU A 134 -2.19 42.99 -5.38
C GLU A 134 -2.05 41.96 -4.24
N PRO A 135 -3.16 41.39 -3.72
CA PRO A 135 -3.08 40.21 -2.86
C PRO A 135 -2.82 38.95 -3.70
N VAL A 136 -2.09 37.99 -3.11
CA VAL A 136 -1.90 36.66 -3.69
C VAL A 136 -2.97 35.73 -3.15
N ARG A 137 -3.84 35.20 -4.01
CA ARG A 137 -4.98 34.36 -3.61
C ARG A 137 -5.03 33.06 -4.38
N LEU A 138 -5.36 31.98 -3.68
CA LEU A 138 -5.76 30.71 -4.28
C LEU A 138 -7.28 30.62 -4.27
N ARG A 139 -7.92 30.63 -5.45
CA ARG A 139 -9.35 30.31 -5.56
C ARG A 139 -9.51 28.88 -6.04
N ARG A 140 -10.37 28.13 -5.36
CA ARG A 140 -10.79 26.79 -5.77
C ARG A 140 -12.21 26.85 -6.29
N GLY A 141 -12.45 26.15 -7.39
CA GLY A 141 -13.81 25.97 -7.92
C GLY A 141 -14.59 24.96 -7.11
N THR A 142 -15.82 24.69 -7.56
CA THR A 142 -16.68 23.65 -6.98
C THR A 142 -16.02 22.29 -7.12
N LYS A 143 -16.08 21.48 -6.05
CA LYS A 143 -15.61 20.09 -6.12
C LYS A 143 -16.51 19.31 -7.08
N PRO A 144 -15.93 18.51 -7.99
CA PRO A 144 -16.73 17.67 -8.87
C PRO A 144 -17.51 16.63 -8.05
N LYS A 145 -18.65 16.20 -8.58
CA LYS A 145 -19.39 15.05 -8.05
C LYS A 145 -18.49 13.82 -8.14
N ARG A 146 -18.46 13.02 -7.07
CA ARG A 146 -17.73 11.75 -7.06
C ARG A 146 -18.36 10.79 -8.09
N ALA A 147 -17.52 10.06 -8.80
CA ALA A 147 -17.96 9.05 -9.74
C ALA A 147 -18.45 7.79 -9.04
N ALA A 148 -19.28 7.02 -9.75
CA ALA A 148 -19.80 5.75 -9.26
C ALA A 148 -18.70 4.69 -9.11
N ILE A 149 -18.91 3.78 -8.16
CA ILE A 149 -18.14 2.55 -7.99
C ILE A 149 -19.04 1.41 -8.42
N LEU A 150 -18.64 0.71 -9.48
CA LEU A 150 -19.45 -0.31 -10.13
C LEU A 150 -18.89 -1.70 -9.86
N ALA A 151 -19.76 -2.68 -9.76
CA ALA A 151 -19.42 -4.10 -9.78
C ALA A 151 -18.88 -4.54 -11.16
N ALA A 152 -18.40 -5.77 -11.27
CA ALA A 152 -17.87 -6.33 -12.52
C ALA A 152 -18.90 -6.30 -13.67
N GLY A 153 -20.18 -6.52 -13.36
CA GLY A 153 -21.29 -6.44 -14.33
C GLY A 153 -21.77 -5.03 -14.64
N GLY A 154 -21.18 -3.99 -14.05
CA GLY A 154 -21.53 -2.59 -14.31
C GLY A 154 -22.64 -1.99 -13.45
N ALA A 155 -23.35 -2.79 -12.66
CA ALA A 155 -24.28 -2.28 -11.64
C ALA A 155 -23.54 -1.49 -10.55
N ALA A 156 -24.24 -0.58 -9.87
CA ALA A 156 -23.72 0.11 -8.70
C ALA A 156 -23.35 -0.91 -7.61
N LEU A 157 -22.11 -0.85 -7.11
CA LEU A 157 -21.67 -1.82 -6.12
C LEU A 157 -22.36 -1.60 -4.77
N ASP A 158 -22.72 -0.36 -4.44
CA ASP A 158 -23.44 0.02 -3.22
C ASP A 158 -24.97 -0.13 -3.29
N ALA A 159 -25.48 -0.86 -4.28
CA ALA A 159 -26.91 -1.14 -4.41
C ALA A 159 -27.47 -2.03 -3.28
N ASP A 160 -26.62 -2.80 -2.60
CA ASP A 160 -26.97 -3.59 -1.42
C ASP A 160 -26.00 -3.34 -0.25
N ALA A 161 -26.36 -3.80 0.94
CA ALA A 161 -25.58 -3.57 2.16
C ALA A 161 -24.18 -4.21 2.11
N LEU A 162 -24.04 -5.37 1.45
CA LEU A 162 -22.76 -6.07 1.34
C LEU A 162 -21.79 -5.28 0.49
N GLY A 163 -22.22 -4.85 -0.70
CA GLY A 163 -21.40 -4.05 -1.58
C GLY A 163 -21.17 -2.64 -1.04
N ALA A 164 -22.14 -2.03 -0.35
CA ALA A 164 -21.96 -0.77 0.36
C ALA A 164 -20.86 -0.86 1.44
N SER A 165 -20.73 -2.00 2.13
CA SER A 165 -19.65 -2.22 3.11
C SER A 165 -18.25 -2.22 2.45
N ILE A 166 -18.13 -2.71 1.22
CA ILE A 166 -16.89 -2.72 0.44
C ILE A 166 -16.59 -1.31 -0.11
N VAL A 167 -17.62 -0.63 -0.64
CA VAL A 167 -17.52 0.75 -1.14
C VAL A 167 -17.06 1.69 -0.03
N GLY A 168 -17.63 1.56 1.18
CA GLY A 168 -17.32 2.38 2.34
C GLY A 168 -17.89 3.79 2.27
N LYS A 169 -17.61 4.57 3.32
CA LYS A 169 -18.18 5.90 3.52
C LYS A 169 -17.26 7.00 2.99
N VAL A 170 -17.89 8.09 2.51
CA VAL A 170 -17.23 9.37 2.23
C VAL A 170 -17.24 10.20 3.51
N GLY A 171 -16.17 10.95 3.79
CA GLY A 171 -16.08 11.83 4.96
C GLY A 171 -14.77 11.63 5.72
N PRO A 172 -14.52 12.34 6.83
CA PRO A 172 -13.41 12.05 7.74
C PRO A 172 -13.88 11.14 8.91
N PRO A 173 -13.34 9.92 9.06
CA PRO A 173 -12.42 9.22 8.16
C PRO A 173 -13.15 8.50 7.02
N ALA A 174 -12.59 8.58 5.81
CA ALA A 174 -13.13 7.85 4.67
C ALA A 174 -12.78 6.36 4.84
N THR A 175 -13.63 5.47 4.34
CA THR A 175 -13.41 4.03 4.43
C THR A 175 -13.57 3.34 3.07
N GLY A 176 -13.34 2.03 3.02
CA GLY A 176 -13.62 1.23 1.82
C GLY A 176 -12.81 1.66 0.58
N LEU A 177 -13.42 1.39 -0.56
CA LEU A 177 -12.95 1.85 -1.87
C LEU A 177 -13.02 3.37 -2.01
N GLN A 178 -13.95 4.05 -1.31
CA GLN A 178 -14.03 5.52 -1.31
C GLN A 178 -12.76 6.18 -0.79
N ARG A 179 -12.09 5.57 0.21
CA ARG A 179 -10.78 6.00 0.69
C ARG A 179 -9.67 5.57 -0.29
N LEU A 180 -9.63 4.29 -0.64
CA LEU A 180 -8.51 3.71 -1.38
C LEU A 180 -8.34 4.31 -2.78
N TYR A 181 -9.46 4.62 -3.45
CA TYR A 181 -9.48 5.20 -4.80
C TYR A 181 -9.91 6.67 -4.80
N ALA A 182 -9.76 7.39 -3.67
CA ALA A 182 -10.26 8.74 -3.52
C ALA A 182 -9.81 9.69 -4.65
N SER A 183 -8.53 9.64 -5.07
CA SER A 183 -8.03 10.48 -6.17
C SER A 183 -8.70 10.18 -7.51
N ARG A 184 -9.10 8.92 -7.75
CA ARG A 184 -9.76 8.48 -8.98
C ARG A 184 -11.24 8.84 -8.96
N VAL A 185 -11.96 8.45 -7.91
CA VAL A 185 -13.42 8.63 -7.88
C VAL A 185 -13.84 10.04 -7.50
N ALA A 186 -13.03 10.80 -6.74
CA ALA A 186 -13.40 12.17 -6.37
C ALA A 186 -13.17 13.17 -7.48
N GLY A 187 -12.11 12.99 -8.27
CA GLY A 187 -11.59 14.05 -9.12
C GLY A 187 -11.02 15.21 -8.29
N HIS A 188 -10.79 16.35 -8.95
CA HIS A 188 -10.22 17.54 -8.34
C HIS A 188 -10.93 18.79 -8.83
N ALA A 189 -11.19 19.74 -7.93
CA ALA A 189 -11.71 21.05 -8.30
C ALA A 189 -10.68 21.83 -9.13
N SER A 190 -11.16 22.74 -9.98
CA SER A 190 -10.27 23.70 -10.64
C SER A 190 -9.61 24.60 -9.61
N GLU A 191 -8.36 25.00 -9.83
CA GLU A 191 -7.67 25.96 -8.99
C GLU A 191 -7.14 27.13 -9.83
N ARG A 192 -7.23 28.34 -9.28
CA ARG A 192 -6.71 29.56 -9.90
C ARG A 192 -5.81 30.25 -8.90
N LEU A 193 -4.56 30.51 -9.30
CA LEU A 193 -3.69 31.44 -8.61
C LEU A 193 -3.97 32.84 -9.14
N LEU A 194 -4.32 33.76 -8.25
CA LEU A 194 -4.59 35.15 -8.61
C LEU A 194 -3.62 36.10 -7.92
N PHE A 195 -3.20 37.11 -8.67
CA PHE A 195 -2.62 38.34 -8.15
C PHE A 195 -3.66 39.44 -8.38
N GLY A 196 -4.27 39.93 -7.30
CA GLY A 196 -5.47 40.76 -7.40
C GLY A 196 -6.60 40.03 -8.14
N THR A 197 -7.04 40.58 -9.27
CA THR A 197 -8.05 39.99 -10.16
C THR A 197 -7.44 39.19 -11.32
N ARG A 198 -6.13 39.32 -11.57
CA ARG A 198 -5.44 38.66 -12.67
C ARG A 198 -5.19 37.21 -12.36
N VAL A 199 -5.39 36.34 -13.35
CA VAL A 199 -5.09 34.90 -13.22
C VAL A 199 -3.69 34.62 -13.70
N ILE A 200 -2.87 34.10 -12.79
CA ILE A 200 -1.46 33.82 -13.03
C ILE A 200 -1.25 32.34 -13.36
N GLY A 201 -2.06 31.46 -12.77
CA GLY A 201 -2.00 30.03 -13.01
C GLY A 201 -3.37 29.39 -12.92
N ARG A 202 -3.59 28.35 -13.71
CA ARG A 202 -4.82 27.55 -13.71
C ARG A 202 -4.49 26.07 -13.61
N VAL A 203 -5.23 25.37 -12.77
CA VAL A 203 -5.35 23.92 -12.80
C VAL A 203 -6.79 23.62 -13.18
N PRO A 204 -7.06 22.92 -14.29
CA PRO A 204 -8.42 22.58 -14.69
C PRO A 204 -9.06 21.63 -13.67
N ALA A 205 -10.39 21.67 -13.59
CA ALA A 205 -11.13 20.65 -12.84
C ALA A 205 -11.01 19.31 -13.58
N VAL A 206 -10.84 18.22 -12.84
CA VAL A 206 -10.86 16.86 -13.37
C VAL A 206 -12.02 16.14 -12.71
N ARG A 207 -12.95 15.62 -13.51
CA ARG A 207 -14.08 14.84 -12.98
C ARG A 207 -13.59 13.54 -12.37
N GLY A 208 -14.34 13.02 -11.39
CA GLY A 208 -14.14 11.66 -10.93
C GLY A 208 -14.26 10.67 -12.09
N THR A 209 -13.42 9.66 -12.09
CA THR A 209 -13.49 8.54 -13.03
C THR A 209 -14.22 7.38 -12.39
N VAL A 210 -15.18 6.81 -13.12
CA VAL A 210 -15.91 5.61 -12.68
C VAL A 210 -14.93 4.50 -12.36
N LEU A 211 -15.07 3.90 -11.18
CA LEU A 211 -14.27 2.76 -10.76
C LEU A 211 -15.08 1.49 -11.01
N ARG A 212 -14.72 0.73 -12.04
CA ARG A 212 -15.22 -0.65 -12.22
C ARG A 212 -14.38 -1.58 -11.36
N THR A 213 -15.06 -2.42 -10.58
CA THR A 213 -14.41 -3.40 -9.70
C THR A 213 -14.50 -4.80 -10.28
N THR A 214 -13.77 -5.75 -9.69
CA THR A 214 -13.82 -7.17 -10.03
C THR A 214 -14.89 -7.96 -9.25
N ILE A 215 -15.56 -7.32 -8.28
CA ILE A 215 -16.57 -7.95 -7.43
C ILE A 215 -17.77 -8.37 -8.26
N ARG A 216 -18.22 -9.62 -8.06
CA ARG A 216 -19.42 -10.20 -8.66
C ARG A 216 -20.54 -10.22 -7.61
N PRO A 217 -21.57 -9.35 -7.70
CA PRO A 217 -22.57 -9.21 -6.63
C PRO A 217 -23.32 -10.50 -6.30
N GLY A 218 -23.73 -11.27 -7.32
CA GLY A 218 -24.38 -12.57 -7.09
C GLY A 218 -23.47 -13.56 -6.34
N LEU A 219 -22.17 -13.63 -6.68
CA LEU A 219 -21.22 -14.49 -5.98
C LEU A 219 -20.92 -13.96 -4.56
N GLN A 220 -20.85 -12.64 -4.40
CA GLN A 220 -20.69 -11.97 -3.11
C GLN A 220 -21.84 -12.33 -2.15
N GLN A 221 -23.08 -12.30 -2.63
CA GLN A 221 -24.26 -12.70 -1.87
C GLN A 221 -24.24 -14.20 -1.55
N LYS A 222 -23.90 -15.06 -2.51
CA LYS A 222 -23.77 -16.52 -2.27
C LYS A 222 -22.67 -16.84 -1.25
N ALA A 223 -21.53 -16.15 -1.29
CA ALA A 223 -20.47 -16.31 -0.30
C ALA A 223 -20.93 -15.85 1.10
N ALA A 224 -21.63 -14.72 1.21
CA ALA A 224 -22.18 -14.27 2.49
C ALA A 224 -23.24 -15.24 3.03
N ALA A 225 -24.16 -15.71 2.19
CA ALA A 225 -25.18 -16.68 2.57
C ALA A 225 -24.57 -18.02 2.99
N ALA A 226 -23.51 -18.48 2.30
CA ALA A 226 -22.81 -19.72 2.64
C ALA A 226 -22.10 -19.63 4.00
N LEU A 227 -21.72 -18.43 4.45
CA LEU A 227 -21.20 -18.24 5.80
C LEU A 227 -22.31 -18.42 6.86
N GLY A 228 -23.51 -17.89 6.59
CA GLY A 228 -24.64 -17.89 7.53
C GLY A 228 -24.30 -17.10 8.79
N ASP A 229 -24.74 -17.60 9.94
CA ASP A 229 -24.47 -16.97 11.25
C ASP A 229 -23.08 -17.33 11.82
N ARG A 230 -22.28 -18.10 11.08
CA ARG A 230 -20.97 -18.55 11.55
C ARG A 230 -19.97 -17.41 11.48
N LEU A 231 -19.21 -17.23 12.56
CA LEU A 231 -18.10 -16.29 12.57
C LEU A 231 -16.97 -16.83 11.67
N GLY A 232 -16.61 -16.10 10.62
CA GLY A 232 -15.63 -16.58 9.66
C GLY A 232 -15.43 -15.63 8.49
N GLY A 233 -14.71 -16.09 7.48
CA GLY A 233 -14.48 -15.32 6.26
C GLY A 233 -14.30 -16.20 5.03
N ILE A 234 -14.73 -15.68 3.89
CA ILE A 234 -14.62 -16.34 2.59
C ILE A 234 -14.02 -15.36 1.59
N ALA A 235 -12.95 -15.76 0.92
CA ALA A 235 -12.39 -15.00 -0.18
C ALA A 235 -12.39 -15.83 -1.46
N VAL A 236 -12.77 -15.20 -2.56
CA VAL A 236 -12.79 -15.82 -3.88
C VAL A 236 -11.95 -14.99 -4.84
N VAL A 237 -10.97 -15.62 -5.49
CA VAL A 237 -10.03 -14.97 -6.40
C VAL A 237 -9.95 -15.70 -7.73
N ARG A 238 -9.63 -14.98 -8.80
CA ARG A 238 -9.40 -15.57 -10.11
C ARG A 238 -7.89 -15.83 -10.31
N PRO A 239 -7.46 -17.08 -10.56
CA PRO A 239 -6.03 -17.41 -10.63
C PRO A 239 -5.23 -16.68 -11.72
N ARG A 240 -5.84 -16.40 -12.88
CA ARG A 240 -5.15 -15.88 -14.07
C ARG A 240 -4.69 -14.42 -13.96
N ASP A 241 -5.25 -13.65 -13.03
CA ASP A 241 -5.04 -12.20 -12.93
C ASP A 241 -5.05 -11.67 -11.49
N GLY A 242 -5.48 -12.47 -10.50
CA GLY A 242 -5.58 -12.04 -9.10
C GLY A 242 -6.83 -11.20 -8.82
N ALA A 243 -7.80 -11.16 -9.73
CA ALA A 243 -9.04 -10.44 -9.52
C ALA A 243 -9.81 -11.01 -8.32
N VAL A 244 -10.12 -10.16 -7.34
CA VAL A 244 -10.95 -10.53 -6.20
C VAL A 244 -12.42 -10.50 -6.63
N LEU A 245 -13.08 -11.65 -6.58
CA LEU A 245 -14.44 -11.83 -7.09
C LEU A 245 -15.50 -11.69 -5.99
N ALA A 246 -15.18 -12.08 -4.76
CA ALA A 246 -16.03 -11.95 -3.59
C ALA A 246 -15.21 -11.96 -2.29
N LEU A 247 -15.66 -11.23 -1.28
CA LEU A 247 -15.10 -11.16 0.08
C LEU A 247 -16.23 -11.12 1.11
N ALA A 248 -16.44 -12.19 1.87
CA ALA A 248 -17.47 -12.24 2.91
C ALA A 248 -16.87 -12.34 4.32
N GLY A 249 -17.54 -11.73 5.30
CA GLY A 249 -17.13 -11.76 6.71
C GLY A 249 -15.71 -11.25 6.93
N LEU A 250 -14.91 -12.03 7.66
CA LEU A 250 -13.54 -11.72 8.09
C LEU A 250 -12.48 -11.99 7.03
N ALA A 251 -12.86 -12.05 5.73
CA ALA A 251 -12.00 -12.46 4.62
C ALA A 251 -10.64 -11.74 4.52
N VAL A 252 -10.55 -10.52 5.08
CA VAL A 252 -9.37 -9.65 4.99
C VAL A 252 -8.93 -9.05 6.34
N SER A 253 -9.73 -9.15 7.39
CA SER A 253 -9.63 -8.24 8.56
C SER A 253 -9.31 -8.92 9.90
N ALA A 254 -9.35 -10.25 9.98
CA ALA A 254 -8.98 -11.01 11.17
C ALA A 254 -8.12 -12.22 10.79
N PRO A 255 -6.79 -12.03 10.62
CA PRO A 255 -5.87 -13.13 10.43
C PRO A 255 -5.99 -14.15 11.57
N GLN A 256 -6.01 -15.43 11.22
CA GLN A 256 -6.06 -16.56 12.17
C GLN A 256 -4.99 -17.58 11.80
N PRO A 257 -4.56 -18.46 12.72
CA PRO A 257 -3.64 -19.54 12.37
C PRO A 257 -4.22 -20.38 11.22
N PRO A 258 -3.50 -20.51 10.08
CA PRO A 258 -4.01 -21.22 8.89
C PRO A 258 -4.08 -22.74 9.06
N GLY A 259 -3.42 -23.27 10.10
CA GLY A 259 -3.28 -24.70 10.34
C GLY A 259 -2.77 -25.42 9.10
N SER A 260 -3.24 -26.66 8.92
CA SER A 260 -2.73 -27.53 7.85
C SER A 260 -2.91 -27.02 6.41
N THR A 261 -3.64 -25.93 6.16
CA THR A 261 -3.61 -25.29 4.83
C THR A 261 -2.24 -24.69 4.50
N PHE A 262 -1.44 -24.31 5.51
CA PHE A 262 -0.07 -23.83 5.33
C PHE A 262 0.87 -24.90 4.77
N LYS A 263 0.53 -26.19 4.90
CA LYS A 263 1.29 -27.29 4.30
C LYS A 263 1.39 -27.19 2.78
N ILE A 264 0.51 -26.43 2.11
CA ILE A 264 0.67 -26.09 0.69
C ILE A 264 2.03 -25.38 0.47
N ILE A 265 2.34 -24.38 1.30
CA ILE A 265 3.58 -23.61 1.25
C ILE A 265 4.77 -24.49 1.63
N THR A 266 4.67 -25.22 2.75
CA THR A 266 5.72 -26.14 3.22
C THR A 266 6.07 -27.19 2.17
N THR A 267 5.06 -27.81 1.54
CA THR A 267 5.25 -28.81 0.48
C THR A 267 5.92 -28.18 -0.73
N ALA A 268 5.42 -27.04 -1.19
CA ALA A 268 5.99 -26.34 -2.34
C ALA A 268 7.47 -25.97 -2.10
N ALA A 269 7.81 -25.53 -0.89
CA ALA A 269 9.18 -25.19 -0.51
C ALA A 269 10.09 -26.42 -0.40
N ALA A 270 9.61 -27.51 0.20
CA ALA A 270 10.36 -28.77 0.31
C ALA A 270 10.66 -29.40 -1.05
N LEU A 271 9.67 -29.41 -1.96
CA LEU A 271 9.84 -29.87 -3.34
C LEU A 271 10.82 -28.97 -4.11
N LYS A 272 10.70 -27.64 -3.96
CA LYS A 272 11.62 -26.67 -4.60
C LYS A 272 13.06 -26.84 -4.12
N ALA A 273 13.26 -27.19 -2.85
CA ALA A 273 14.57 -27.43 -2.25
C ALA A 273 15.12 -28.85 -2.51
N GLY A 274 14.38 -29.73 -3.19
CA GLY A 274 14.79 -31.11 -3.43
C GLY A 274 14.83 -31.98 -2.16
N LEU A 275 14.20 -31.54 -1.07
CA LEU A 275 14.22 -32.25 0.22
C LEU A 275 13.23 -33.42 0.28
N ALA A 276 12.26 -33.44 -0.63
CA ALA A 276 11.27 -34.48 -0.78
C ALA A 276 10.78 -34.54 -2.24
N SER A 277 10.12 -35.65 -2.57
CA SER A 277 9.33 -35.83 -3.78
C SER A 277 7.94 -36.34 -3.39
N PRO A 278 6.93 -36.31 -4.28
CA PRO A 278 5.61 -36.88 -3.98
C PRO A 278 5.65 -38.34 -3.51
N ARG A 279 6.66 -39.11 -3.94
CA ARG A 279 6.87 -40.53 -3.60
C ARG A 279 7.82 -40.76 -2.43
N SER A 280 8.37 -39.71 -1.83
CA SER A 280 9.20 -39.86 -0.61
C SER A 280 8.36 -40.46 0.49
N THR A 281 8.85 -41.53 1.12
CA THR A 281 8.11 -42.30 2.13
C THR A 281 8.49 -41.89 3.54
N TYR A 282 7.50 -41.89 4.43
CA TYR A 282 7.62 -41.53 5.84
C TYR A 282 6.95 -42.59 6.71
N PRO A 283 7.47 -42.81 7.93
CA PRO A 283 6.89 -43.79 8.84
C PRO A 283 5.46 -43.39 9.23
N VAL A 284 4.58 -44.38 9.33
CA VAL A 284 3.23 -44.20 9.86
C VAL A 284 3.32 -43.97 11.37
N ARG A 285 2.89 -42.80 11.83
CA ARG A 285 2.96 -42.38 13.23
C ARG A 285 1.74 -41.53 13.59
N THR A 286 1.46 -41.43 14.88
CA THR A 286 0.42 -40.53 15.42
C THR A 286 0.97 -39.17 15.85
N ALA A 287 2.30 -39.03 15.99
CA ALA A 287 2.97 -37.79 16.37
C ALA A 287 4.44 -37.77 15.92
N ALA A 288 5.04 -36.57 15.90
CA ALA A 288 6.49 -36.38 15.82
C ALA A 288 7.01 -35.66 17.07
N THR A 289 8.20 -35.99 17.53
CA THR A 289 8.86 -35.31 18.65
C THR A 289 9.93 -34.37 18.11
N LEU A 290 9.83 -33.07 18.42
CA LEU A 290 10.83 -32.05 18.09
C LEU A 290 11.17 -31.28 19.37
N SER A 291 12.46 -31.11 19.65
CA SER A 291 12.95 -30.46 20.89
C SER A 291 12.26 -30.98 22.17
N GLY A 292 12.08 -32.31 22.27
CA GLY A 292 11.41 -32.96 23.41
C GLY A 292 9.89 -32.85 23.44
N THR A 293 9.26 -32.08 22.54
CA THR A 293 7.80 -31.85 22.50
C THR A 293 7.12 -32.69 21.42
N LYS A 294 6.03 -33.37 21.77
CA LYS A 294 5.22 -34.16 20.82
C LYS A 294 4.22 -33.26 20.08
N LEU A 295 4.32 -33.20 18.76
CA LEU A 295 3.33 -32.63 17.84
C LEU A 295 2.47 -33.76 17.27
N ARG A 296 1.21 -33.83 17.71
CA ARG A 296 0.24 -34.87 17.34
C ARG A 296 -0.39 -34.61 15.98
N ASN A 297 -0.78 -35.67 15.28
CA ASN A 297 -1.70 -35.57 14.15
C ASN A 297 -3.10 -35.18 14.64
N ALA A 298 -3.96 -34.76 13.71
CA ALA A 298 -5.33 -34.40 14.07
C ALA A 298 -6.06 -35.64 14.61
N SER A 299 -6.79 -35.49 15.71
CA SER A 299 -7.54 -36.58 16.35
C SER A 299 -6.70 -37.85 16.63
N ASP A 300 -5.39 -37.70 16.86
CA ASP A 300 -4.44 -38.80 17.08
C ASP A 300 -4.42 -39.87 15.96
N GLU A 301 -4.80 -39.51 14.74
CA GLU A 301 -4.81 -40.40 13.58
C GLU A 301 -3.41 -40.99 13.31
N SER A 302 -3.37 -42.25 12.89
CA SER A 302 -2.14 -42.92 12.47
C SER A 302 -1.97 -42.74 10.96
N CYS A 303 -0.97 -41.98 10.54
CA CYS A 303 -0.76 -41.71 9.11
C CYS A 303 0.73 -41.49 8.76
N GLY A 304 1.06 -41.68 7.48
CA GLY A 304 2.42 -41.69 6.94
C GLY A 304 2.38 -42.13 5.47
N GLY A 305 3.36 -42.93 5.03
CA GLY A 305 3.44 -43.37 3.65
C GLY A 305 4.13 -42.34 2.76
N THR A 306 3.75 -42.29 1.50
CA THR A 306 4.27 -41.29 0.55
C THR A 306 3.91 -39.87 0.99
N LEU A 307 4.67 -38.87 0.53
CA LEU A 307 4.34 -37.46 0.77
C LEU A 307 2.93 -37.09 0.27
N GLU A 308 2.49 -37.71 -0.83
CA GLU A 308 1.16 -37.53 -1.38
C GLU A 308 0.07 -38.04 -0.42
N GLU A 309 0.20 -39.26 0.10
CA GLU A 309 -0.71 -39.82 1.10
C GLU A 309 -0.69 -38.98 2.39
N ALA A 310 0.50 -38.63 2.88
CA ALA A 310 0.66 -37.80 4.06
C ALA A 310 0.05 -36.39 3.88
N PHE A 311 0.07 -35.83 2.68
CA PHE A 311 -0.58 -34.56 2.36
C PHE A 311 -2.10 -34.70 2.30
N ALA A 312 -2.60 -35.80 1.72
CA ALA A 312 -4.03 -36.12 1.63
C ALA A 312 -4.68 -36.31 3.01
N GLU A 313 -4.01 -37.07 3.87
CA GLU A 313 -4.38 -37.32 5.27
C GLU A 313 -3.92 -36.22 6.22
N SER A 314 -3.17 -35.23 5.74
CA SER A 314 -2.78 -34.06 6.53
C SER A 314 -1.90 -34.37 7.76
N CYS A 315 -0.95 -35.29 7.66
CA CYS A 315 -0.11 -35.78 8.77
C CYS A 315 0.84 -34.75 9.38
N ASN A 316 0.60 -34.27 10.60
CA ASN A 316 1.53 -33.38 11.31
C ASN A 316 2.88 -34.04 11.59
N SER A 317 2.86 -35.34 11.91
CA SER A 317 4.03 -36.19 12.14
C SER A 317 5.01 -36.27 10.97
N VAL A 318 4.55 -35.98 9.74
CA VAL A 318 5.40 -35.88 8.54
C VAL A 318 5.82 -34.43 8.30
N PHE A 319 4.88 -33.49 8.34
CA PHE A 319 5.12 -32.11 7.94
C PHE A 319 5.92 -31.29 8.96
N ALA A 320 5.80 -31.55 10.26
CA ALA A 320 6.58 -30.83 11.26
C ALA A 320 8.08 -31.15 11.15
N PRO A 321 8.52 -32.43 11.10
CA PRO A 321 9.93 -32.75 10.84
C PRO A 321 10.42 -32.28 9.46
N LEU A 322 9.58 -32.37 8.42
CA LEU A 322 9.93 -31.85 7.09
C LEU A 322 10.16 -30.33 7.12
N GLY A 323 9.35 -29.61 7.91
CA GLY A 323 9.52 -28.20 8.23
C GLY A 323 10.85 -27.90 8.89
N ALA A 324 11.17 -28.60 9.98
CA ALA A 324 12.45 -28.47 10.67
C ALA A 324 13.64 -28.70 9.71
N LYS A 325 13.58 -29.76 8.89
CA LYS A 325 14.59 -30.05 7.85
C LYS A 325 14.70 -28.95 6.80
N LEU A 326 13.59 -28.29 6.43
CA LEU A 326 13.59 -27.17 5.50
C LEU A 326 14.26 -25.92 6.11
N GLY A 327 14.03 -25.69 7.40
CA GLY A 327 14.57 -24.59 8.19
C GLY A 327 13.81 -23.27 8.05
N ALA A 328 13.87 -22.44 9.10
CA ALA A 328 13.13 -21.17 9.23
C ALA A 328 13.30 -20.24 8.01
N ARG A 329 14.54 -20.04 7.55
CA ARG A 329 14.85 -19.11 6.44
C ARG A 329 14.11 -19.46 5.16
N ARG A 330 14.11 -20.74 4.77
CA ARG A 330 13.45 -21.19 3.54
C ARG A 330 11.93 -21.20 3.68
N LEU A 331 11.41 -21.55 4.86
CA LEU A 331 9.96 -21.53 5.13
C LEU A 331 9.40 -20.09 5.06
N VAL A 332 10.03 -19.15 5.77
CA VAL A 332 9.63 -17.73 5.76
C VAL A 332 9.79 -17.11 4.37
N ALA A 333 10.89 -17.43 3.65
CA ALA A 333 11.07 -16.95 2.28
C ALA A 333 9.99 -17.49 1.32
N ALA A 334 9.58 -18.75 1.49
CA ALA A 334 8.49 -19.33 0.73
C ALA A 334 7.16 -18.63 1.04
N ALA A 335 6.82 -18.45 2.32
CA ALA A 335 5.59 -17.77 2.73
C ALA A 335 5.51 -16.33 2.17
N ARG A 336 6.60 -15.57 2.25
CA ARG A 336 6.69 -14.22 1.65
C ARG A 336 6.53 -14.24 0.14
N ALA A 337 7.14 -15.22 -0.54
CA ALA A 337 6.95 -15.39 -1.98
C ALA A 337 5.49 -15.73 -2.33
N PHE A 338 4.74 -16.38 -1.43
CA PHE A 338 3.30 -16.61 -1.56
C PHE A 338 2.41 -15.41 -1.19
N GLY A 339 2.95 -14.37 -0.55
CA GLY A 339 2.24 -13.11 -0.25
C GLY A 339 2.21 -12.73 1.24
N PHE A 340 2.70 -13.58 2.14
CA PHE A 340 2.80 -13.23 3.56
C PHE A 340 3.71 -12.00 3.77
N GLU A 341 3.39 -11.21 4.78
CA GLU A 341 3.97 -9.89 5.09
C GLU A 341 3.64 -8.78 4.06
N GLU A 342 2.80 -9.04 3.06
CA GLU A 342 2.37 -8.02 2.10
C GLU A 342 1.02 -7.39 2.47
N ALA A 343 0.87 -6.10 2.16
CA ALA A 343 -0.39 -5.36 2.31
C ALA A 343 -0.96 -4.99 0.92
N PRO A 344 -1.78 -5.86 0.27
CA PRO A 344 -2.41 -5.51 -1.00
C PRO A 344 -3.37 -4.31 -0.87
N ARG A 345 -3.67 -3.63 -1.98
CA ARG A 345 -4.59 -2.49 -1.99
C ARG A 345 -6.04 -2.97 -1.92
N ILE A 346 -6.43 -3.43 -0.73
CA ILE A 346 -7.76 -3.98 -0.44
C ILE A 346 -8.28 -3.29 0.83
N PRO A 347 -9.56 -2.85 0.88
CA PRO A 347 -10.11 -2.23 2.08
C PRO A 347 -10.04 -3.14 3.31
N ALA A 348 -9.74 -2.55 4.47
CA ALA A 348 -9.67 -3.23 5.78
C ALA A 348 -8.69 -4.41 5.87
N ILE A 349 -7.78 -4.56 4.89
CA ILE A 349 -6.80 -5.63 4.87
C ILE A 349 -5.89 -5.57 6.10
N LYS A 350 -5.71 -6.71 6.75
CA LYS A 350 -4.61 -6.98 7.67
C LYS A 350 -3.66 -7.97 7.00
N PRO A 351 -2.37 -7.67 6.90
CA PRO A 351 -1.40 -8.61 6.34
C PRO A 351 -1.40 -9.94 7.10
N SER A 352 -1.21 -11.02 6.36
CA SER A 352 -0.85 -12.33 6.93
C SER A 352 0.62 -12.30 7.34
N THR A 353 0.99 -12.98 8.43
CA THR A 353 2.36 -12.98 8.95
C THR A 353 2.79 -14.37 9.39
N THR A 354 4.09 -14.61 9.38
CA THR A 354 4.75 -15.80 9.95
C THR A 354 5.46 -15.50 11.28
N GLY A 355 5.47 -14.24 11.69
CA GLY A 355 6.36 -13.75 12.76
C GLY A 355 7.84 -13.66 12.35
N GLY A 356 8.17 -14.01 11.10
CA GLY A 356 9.53 -14.01 10.57
C GLY A 356 10.43 -15.07 11.22
N THR A 357 11.72 -15.06 10.87
CA THR A 357 12.68 -16.03 11.39
C THR A 357 12.92 -15.89 12.89
N THR A 358 12.67 -14.71 13.47
CA THR A 358 12.79 -14.44 14.91
C THR A 358 11.81 -15.25 15.75
N ALA A 359 10.67 -15.67 15.16
CA ALA A 359 9.68 -16.52 15.79
C ALA A 359 9.99 -18.03 15.67
N MET A 360 11.09 -18.41 15.00
CA MET A 360 11.42 -19.80 14.65
C MET A 360 12.89 -20.09 15.00
N GLN A 361 13.19 -20.11 16.30
CA GLN A 361 14.57 -20.23 16.81
C GLN A 361 15.03 -21.68 17.00
N ASP A 362 14.11 -22.64 17.04
CA ASP A 362 14.40 -24.07 17.17
C ASP A 362 13.53 -24.93 16.22
N ASP A 363 13.85 -26.22 16.14
CA ASP A 363 13.16 -27.18 15.27
C ASP A 363 11.67 -27.32 15.61
N LEU A 364 11.31 -27.18 16.88
CA LEU A 364 9.91 -27.22 17.32
C LEU A 364 9.12 -26.03 16.77
N ALA A 365 9.64 -24.82 16.88
CA ALA A 365 9.01 -23.61 16.37
C ALA A 365 8.91 -23.60 14.85
N VAL A 366 9.96 -24.08 14.15
CA VAL A 366 9.92 -24.28 12.69
C VAL A 366 8.91 -25.34 12.31
N GLY A 367 8.88 -26.49 13.01
CA GLY A 367 7.97 -27.59 12.75
C GLY A 367 6.50 -27.20 12.99
N ALA A 368 6.23 -26.44 14.06
CA ALA A 368 4.92 -25.89 14.35
C ALA A 368 4.47 -24.88 13.28
N ALA A 369 5.35 -23.97 12.85
CA ALA A 369 5.04 -23.06 11.74
C ALA A 369 4.81 -23.82 10.41
N ALA A 370 5.59 -24.86 10.14
CA ALA A 370 5.43 -25.65 8.91
C ALA A 370 4.06 -26.36 8.78
N ILE A 371 3.33 -26.51 9.89
CA ILE A 371 1.95 -27.02 9.93
C ILE A 371 0.90 -25.90 10.15
N GLY A 372 1.31 -24.63 10.06
CA GLY A 372 0.45 -23.44 10.17
C GLY A 372 0.05 -23.06 11.59
N GLN A 373 0.89 -23.42 12.58
CA GLN A 373 0.77 -23.02 13.99
C GLN A 373 1.88 -22.01 14.35
N ASN A 374 2.30 -21.95 15.62
CA ASN A 374 3.26 -20.97 16.15
C ASN A 374 2.77 -19.51 16.02
N ARG A 375 3.41 -18.69 15.19
CA ARG A 375 3.08 -17.27 14.96
C ARG A 375 2.49 -17.02 13.57
N ASP A 376 2.17 -18.09 12.83
CA ASP A 376 1.53 -17.96 11.53
C ASP A 376 0.10 -17.47 11.71
N LEU A 377 -0.23 -16.39 11.00
CA LEU A 377 -1.57 -15.81 10.94
C LEU A 377 -1.88 -15.50 9.48
N ALA A 378 -3.00 -15.98 8.98
CA ALA A 378 -3.43 -15.78 7.60
C ALA A 378 -4.87 -15.28 7.51
N THR A 379 -5.14 -14.46 6.51
CA THR A 379 -6.51 -14.14 6.09
C THR A 379 -7.00 -15.13 5.03
N PRO A 380 -8.32 -15.33 4.87
CA PRO A 380 -8.87 -16.06 3.74
C PRO A 380 -8.39 -15.52 2.39
N LEU A 381 -8.27 -14.20 2.20
CA LEU A 381 -7.76 -13.65 0.93
C LEU A 381 -6.32 -14.11 0.62
N GLU A 382 -5.45 -14.14 1.63
CA GLU A 382 -4.09 -14.64 1.45
C GLU A 382 -4.10 -16.13 1.09
N MET A 383 -4.83 -16.95 1.84
CA MET A 383 -4.86 -18.39 1.59
C MET A 383 -5.56 -18.76 0.26
N ALA A 384 -6.53 -17.97 -0.19
CA ALA A 384 -7.11 -18.08 -1.53
C ALA A 384 -6.06 -17.75 -2.59
N THR A 385 -5.19 -16.77 -2.34
CA THR A 385 -4.07 -16.40 -3.22
C THR A 385 -2.99 -17.50 -3.26
N VAL A 386 -2.73 -18.19 -2.15
CA VAL A 386 -1.87 -19.40 -2.10
C VAL A 386 -2.44 -20.49 -3.02
N GLY A 387 -3.73 -20.81 -2.90
CA GLY A 387 -4.40 -21.76 -3.78
C GLY A 387 -4.36 -21.33 -5.25
N ALA A 388 -4.64 -20.06 -5.53
CA ALA A 388 -4.58 -19.46 -6.85
C ALA A 388 -3.19 -19.55 -7.50
N THR A 389 -2.12 -19.44 -6.71
CA THR A 389 -0.75 -19.56 -7.18
C THR A 389 -0.45 -20.97 -7.69
N ILE A 390 -0.90 -22.00 -6.95
CA ILE A 390 -0.77 -23.41 -7.38
C ILE A 390 -1.62 -23.67 -8.63
N ALA A 391 -2.85 -23.15 -8.63
CA ALA A 391 -3.76 -23.21 -9.76
C ALA A 391 -3.14 -22.60 -11.04
N ASN A 392 -2.45 -21.47 -10.89
CA ASN A 392 -1.83 -20.73 -11.98
C ASN A 392 -0.37 -21.15 -12.26
N GLY A 393 -0.05 -22.44 -12.10
CA GLY A 393 1.24 -22.99 -12.50
C GLY A 393 2.45 -22.40 -11.76
N GLY A 394 2.25 -21.95 -10.52
CA GLY A 394 3.29 -21.38 -9.65
C GLY A 394 3.52 -19.89 -9.83
N VAL A 395 2.68 -19.19 -10.62
CA VAL A 395 2.72 -17.74 -10.77
C VAL A 395 1.67 -17.11 -9.87
N ARG A 396 2.10 -16.30 -8.90
CA ARG A 396 1.22 -15.57 -8.00
C ARG A 396 0.87 -14.22 -8.64
N PHE A 397 -0.42 -13.88 -8.65
CA PHE A 397 -0.88 -12.52 -8.87
C PHE A 397 -1.20 -11.86 -7.53
N ARG A 398 -0.80 -10.60 -7.34
CA ARG A 398 -1.21 -9.81 -6.17
C ARG A 398 -2.71 -9.51 -6.29
N PRO A 399 -3.52 -9.76 -5.24
CA PRO A 399 -4.96 -9.57 -5.34
C PRO A 399 -5.33 -8.10 -5.53
N HIS A 400 -6.32 -7.84 -6.40
CA HIS A 400 -6.79 -6.48 -6.72
C HIS A 400 -8.32 -6.42 -6.86
N LEU A 401 -8.87 -5.22 -6.66
CA LEU A 401 -10.30 -4.94 -6.80
C LEU A 401 -10.62 -4.04 -7.99
N GLY A 402 -9.73 -3.13 -8.40
CA GLY A 402 -9.95 -2.28 -9.57
C GLY A 402 -9.77 -3.08 -10.85
N ALA A 403 -10.78 -3.10 -11.72
CA ALA A 403 -10.74 -3.85 -12.98
C ALA A 403 -9.67 -3.34 -13.96
N SER A 404 -9.24 -2.08 -13.81
CA SER A 404 -8.16 -1.48 -14.60
C SER A 404 -6.86 -1.35 -13.82
N ASP A 405 -6.76 -1.97 -12.64
CA ASP A 405 -5.50 -1.99 -11.91
C ASP A 405 -4.55 -2.94 -12.65
N PRO A 406 -3.29 -2.55 -12.91
CA PRO A 406 -2.36 -3.41 -13.61
C PRO A 406 -2.10 -4.68 -12.78
N PRO A 407 -2.15 -5.88 -13.39
CA PRO A 407 -1.88 -7.10 -12.66
C PRO A 407 -0.39 -7.15 -12.31
N HIS A 408 -0.08 -7.35 -11.03
CA HIS A 408 1.28 -7.57 -10.57
C HIS A 408 1.48 -9.06 -10.30
N SER A 409 2.46 -9.68 -10.96
CA SER A 409 2.72 -11.11 -10.80
C SER A 409 4.20 -11.44 -10.60
N ALA A 410 4.44 -12.59 -9.97
CA ALA A 410 5.76 -13.16 -9.78
C ALA A 410 5.70 -14.69 -9.78
N ARG A 411 6.74 -15.34 -10.32
CA ARG A 411 6.89 -16.79 -10.23
C ARG A 411 7.42 -17.18 -8.85
N VAL A 412 6.61 -17.92 -8.11
CA VAL A 412 6.92 -18.39 -6.74
C VAL A 412 7.64 -19.74 -6.78
N VAL A 413 7.07 -20.66 -7.56
CA VAL A 413 7.61 -22.00 -7.81
C VAL A 413 7.56 -22.34 -9.30
N SER A 414 8.32 -23.36 -9.70
CA SER A 414 8.27 -23.86 -11.07
C SER A 414 6.91 -24.48 -11.37
N ALA A 415 6.55 -24.52 -12.65
CA ALA A 415 5.33 -25.20 -13.09
C ALA A 415 5.32 -26.68 -12.67
N LYS A 416 6.49 -27.35 -12.63
CA LYS A 416 6.62 -28.73 -12.15
C LYS A 416 6.20 -28.87 -10.69
N VAL A 417 6.73 -28.04 -9.80
CA VAL A 417 6.36 -28.05 -8.37
C VAL A 417 4.88 -27.75 -8.19
N ALA A 418 4.35 -26.74 -8.89
CA ALA A 418 2.91 -26.42 -8.83
C ALA A 418 2.03 -27.59 -9.29
N ARG A 419 2.41 -28.32 -10.35
CA ARG A 419 1.70 -29.54 -10.79
C ARG A 419 1.72 -30.64 -9.74
N GLN A 420 2.86 -30.86 -9.08
CA GLN A 420 2.98 -31.87 -8.02
C GLN A 420 2.11 -31.52 -6.81
N VAL A 421 2.14 -30.27 -6.36
CA VAL A 421 1.27 -29.80 -5.27
C VAL A 421 -0.20 -29.89 -5.65
N ARG A 422 -0.57 -29.53 -6.87
CA ARG A 422 -1.94 -29.70 -7.38
C ARG A 422 -2.40 -31.16 -7.36
N ALA A 423 -1.54 -32.11 -7.76
CA ALA A 423 -1.89 -33.53 -7.73
C ALA A 423 -2.19 -34.00 -6.29
N MET A 424 -1.38 -33.59 -5.32
CA MET A 424 -1.63 -33.88 -3.91
C MET A 424 -2.90 -33.19 -3.39
N MET A 425 -3.20 -31.96 -3.82
CA MET A 425 -4.46 -31.28 -3.51
C MET A 425 -5.69 -31.95 -4.16
N LEU A 426 -5.54 -32.61 -5.32
CA LEU A 426 -6.58 -33.46 -5.89
C LEU A 426 -6.81 -34.71 -5.04
N ALA A 427 -5.74 -35.34 -4.56
CA ALA A 427 -5.84 -36.52 -3.68
C ALA A 427 -6.61 -36.20 -2.38
N VAL A 428 -6.40 -35.02 -1.79
CA VAL A 428 -7.16 -34.56 -0.60
C VAL A 428 -8.68 -34.62 -0.83
N VAL A 429 -9.16 -34.22 -2.01
CA VAL A 429 -10.60 -34.19 -2.30
C VAL A 429 -11.12 -35.55 -2.81
N ARG A 430 -10.29 -36.32 -3.52
CA ARG A 430 -10.70 -37.63 -4.05
C ARG A 430 -10.77 -38.70 -2.98
N SER A 431 -9.76 -38.76 -2.11
CA SER A 431 -9.57 -39.84 -1.16
C SER A 431 -9.13 -39.39 0.23
N GLY A 432 -8.70 -38.15 0.41
CA GLY A 432 -8.24 -37.67 1.73
C GLY A 432 -9.30 -36.92 2.56
N THR A 433 -8.80 -36.00 3.37
CA THR A 433 -9.60 -35.24 4.36
C THR A 433 -10.62 -34.25 3.77
N GLY A 434 -10.58 -33.96 2.46
CA GLY A 434 -11.37 -32.91 1.81
C GLY A 434 -12.53 -33.39 0.94
N ARG A 435 -12.95 -34.66 1.05
CA ARG A 435 -13.98 -35.27 0.18
C ARG A 435 -15.28 -34.47 0.06
N ALA A 436 -15.70 -33.79 1.13
CA ALA A 436 -16.92 -32.98 1.13
C ALA A 436 -16.87 -31.75 0.20
N ALA A 437 -15.69 -31.40 -0.33
CA ALA A 437 -15.54 -30.34 -1.34
C ALA A 437 -15.79 -30.80 -2.79
N ALA A 438 -16.02 -32.11 -3.03
CA ALA A 438 -16.19 -32.64 -4.37
C ALA A 438 -17.39 -32.03 -5.10
N LEU A 439 -17.23 -31.79 -6.40
CA LEU A 439 -18.28 -31.30 -7.29
C LEU A 439 -18.50 -32.31 -8.42
N PRO A 440 -19.75 -32.71 -8.72
CA PRO A 440 -20.04 -33.58 -9.86
C PRO A 440 -19.49 -33.01 -11.17
N GLY A 441 -18.75 -33.81 -11.94
CA GLY A 441 -18.19 -33.42 -13.23
C GLY A 441 -17.07 -32.37 -13.19
N VAL A 442 -16.65 -31.89 -12.00
CA VAL A 442 -15.63 -30.86 -11.85
C VAL A 442 -14.51 -31.35 -10.94
N ALA A 443 -13.28 -31.39 -11.45
CA ALA A 443 -12.12 -31.72 -10.65
C ALA A 443 -11.81 -30.57 -9.66
N VAL A 444 -11.98 -30.82 -8.36
CA VAL A 444 -11.65 -29.86 -7.29
C VAL A 444 -10.33 -30.26 -6.65
N ALA A 445 -9.38 -29.32 -6.59
CA ALA A 445 -8.15 -29.47 -5.84
C ALA A 445 -8.24 -28.64 -4.56
N GLY A 446 -8.00 -29.24 -3.40
CA GLY A 446 -8.14 -28.54 -2.13
C GLY A 446 -7.18 -29.00 -1.03
N LYS A 447 -7.19 -28.28 0.10
CA LYS A 447 -6.50 -28.64 1.32
C LYS A 447 -7.31 -28.20 2.54
N THR A 448 -7.55 -29.15 3.45
CA THR A 448 -8.11 -28.91 4.77
C THR A 448 -7.12 -28.25 5.71
N GLY A 449 -7.62 -27.46 6.65
CA GLY A 449 -6.88 -27.02 7.82
C GLY A 449 -7.74 -27.10 9.07
N THR A 450 -7.05 -27.41 10.16
CA THR A 450 -7.58 -27.44 11.51
C THR A 450 -6.51 -26.74 12.33
N ALA A 451 -6.89 -25.69 13.05
CA ALA A 451 -5.94 -24.92 13.86
C ALA A 451 -6.46 -24.75 15.28
N GLU A 452 -5.70 -25.25 16.25
CA GLU A 452 -6.04 -25.14 17.66
C GLU A 452 -5.82 -23.71 18.15
N LEU A 453 -6.82 -23.15 18.82
CA LEU A 453 -6.80 -21.79 19.36
C LEU A 453 -6.16 -21.71 20.75
N ARG A 454 -6.16 -22.82 21.49
CA ARG A 454 -5.59 -22.96 22.84
C ARG A 454 -5.05 -24.37 23.03
N ALA A 455 -4.01 -24.53 23.85
CA ALA A 455 -3.48 -25.84 24.22
C ALA A 455 -4.54 -26.69 24.92
N THR A 456 -4.73 -27.92 24.46
CA THR A 456 -5.76 -28.87 24.91
C THR A 456 -5.21 -29.99 25.79
N ALA A 457 -3.97 -29.89 26.29
CA ALA A 457 -3.31 -30.95 27.05
C ALA A 457 -4.21 -31.52 28.17
N GLY A 458 -4.66 -32.77 27.99
CA GLY A 458 -5.52 -33.49 28.96
C GLY A 458 -7.02 -33.14 28.92
N ARG A 459 -7.50 -32.37 27.95
CA ARG A 459 -8.93 -32.00 27.81
C ARG A 459 -9.54 -32.63 26.57
N ALA A 460 -10.83 -32.97 26.64
CA ALA A 460 -11.59 -33.45 25.49
C ALA A 460 -11.54 -32.40 24.35
N PRO A 461 -11.46 -32.82 23.08
CA PRO A 461 -11.49 -31.91 21.94
C PRO A 461 -12.74 -31.02 21.97
N ASP A 462 -12.55 -29.70 22.02
CA ASP A 462 -13.64 -28.72 21.90
C ASP A 462 -13.63 -28.12 20.49
N PRO A 463 -14.67 -28.37 19.65
CA PRO A 463 -14.80 -27.76 18.34
C PRO A 463 -14.74 -26.22 18.37
N LYS A 464 -15.19 -25.59 19.47
CA LYS A 464 -15.14 -24.13 19.66
C LYS A 464 -13.73 -23.60 19.87
N ASN A 465 -12.78 -24.48 20.19
CA ASN A 465 -11.36 -24.15 20.35
C ASN A 465 -10.55 -24.39 19.06
N THR A 466 -11.21 -24.59 17.92
CA THR A 466 -10.54 -24.96 16.66
C THR A 466 -11.12 -24.20 15.48
N ASN A 467 -10.24 -23.56 14.69
CA ASN A 467 -10.64 -22.95 13.44
C ASN A 467 -10.65 -23.98 12.31
N ALA A 468 -11.76 -24.02 11.57
CA ALA A 468 -11.92 -24.85 10.38
C ALA A 468 -11.50 -24.05 9.14
N TRP A 469 -10.58 -24.61 8.36
CA TRP A 469 -10.07 -24.02 7.13
C TRP A 469 -10.24 -24.94 5.94
N PHE A 470 -10.48 -24.35 4.77
CA PHE A 470 -10.37 -25.04 3.50
C PHE A 470 -9.89 -24.09 2.40
N VAL A 471 -8.84 -24.49 1.67
CA VAL A 471 -8.34 -23.77 0.49
C VAL A 471 -8.56 -24.64 -0.72
N ALA A 472 -9.15 -24.12 -1.78
CA ALA A 472 -9.38 -24.90 -2.99
C ALA A 472 -9.39 -24.07 -4.27
N PHE A 473 -9.28 -24.75 -5.40
CA PHE A 473 -9.53 -24.18 -6.71
C PHE A 473 -10.17 -25.19 -7.65
N ALA A 474 -10.91 -24.69 -8.62
CA ALA A 474 -11.61 -25.51 -9.60
C ALA A 474 -11.83 -24.76 -10.94
N PRO A 475 -12.00 -25.51 -12.04
CA PRO A 475 -11.56 -26.91 -12.21
C PRO A 475 -10.03 -27.04 -12.06
N ALA A 476 -9.51 -28.19 -11.63
CA ALA A 476 -8.08 -28.33 -11.36
C ALA A 476 -7.21 -28.33 -12.63
N ASP A 477 -7.75 -28.80 -13.75
CA ASP A 477 -7.10 -28.89 -15.06
C ASP A 477 -7.09 -27.54 -15.79
N LYS A 478 -8.20 -26.78 -15.71
CA LYS A 478 -8.33 -25.41 -16.26
C LYS A 478 -8.87 -24.46 -15.19
N PRO A 479 -8.03 -24.04 -14.22
CA PRO A 479 -8.52 -23.28 -13.06
C PRO A 479 -9.13 -21.93 -13.42
N ARG A 480 -10.39 -21.77 -13.00
CA ARG A 480 -11.15 -20.52 -13.19
C ARG A 480 -11.28 -19.73 -11.90
N VAL A 481 -11.31 -20.42 -10.76
CA VAL A 481 -11.55 -19.81 -9.45
C VAL A 481 -10.74 -20.52 -8.37
N ALA A 482 -10.24 -19.75 -7.41
CA ALA A 482 -9.73 -20.24 -6.13
C ALA A 482 -10.53 -19.62 -4.99
N VAL A 483 -10.74 -20.39 -3.92
CA VAL A 483 -11.48 -20.00 -2.73
C VAL A 483 -10.67 -20.38 -1.49
N ALA A 484 -10.80 -19.58 -0.43
CA ALA A 484 -10.48 -20.02 0.91
C ALA A 484 -11.63 -19.68 1.85
N VAL A 485 -11.93 -20.63 2.73
CA VAL A 485 -12.95 -20.55 3.77
C VAL A 485 -12.26 -20.70 5.12
N MET A 486 -12.59 -19.81 6.04
CA MET A 486 -12.21 -19.87 7.45
C MET A 486 -13.47 -19.75 8.30
N LEU A 487 -13.67 -20.67 9.23
CA LEU A 487 -14.74 -20.62 10.23
C LEU A 487 -14.11 -20.71 11.62
N ILE A 488 -14.39 -19.75 12.47
CA ILE A 488 -13.83 -19.64 13.82
C ILE A 488 -14.60 -20.55 14.77
N GLY A 489 -13.89 -21.36 15.55
CA GLY A 489 -14.50 -22.26 16.54
C GLY A 489 -15.46 -23.28 15.92
N ALA A 490 -15.11 -23.82 14.75
CA ALA A 490 -15.96 -24.67 13.92
C ALA A 490 -15.37 -26.08 13.69
N GLY A 491 -14.41 -26.50 14.52
CA GLY A 491 -13.83 -27.85 14.47
C GLY A 491 -13.04 -28.13 13.19
N ALA A 492 -13.23 -29.31 12.61
CA ALA A 492 -12.42 -29.82 11.51
C ALA A 492 -12.74 -29.13 10.16
N GLY A 493 -11.70 -28.73 9.42
CA GLY A 493 -11.82 -28.11 8.10
C GLY A 493 -12.59 -28.94 7.07
N GLY A 494 -12.40 -30.26 7.07
CA GLY A 494 -13.06 -31.18 6.15
C GLY A 494 -14.57 -31.30 6.35
N ALA A 495 -15.03 -31.24 7.61
CA ALA A 495 -16.45 -31.35 7.93
C ALA A 495 -17.19 -30.01 7.79
N SER A 496 -16.54 -28.90 8.15
CA SER A 496 -17.20 -27.60 8.29
C SER A 496 -16.92 -26.63 7.14
N ALA A 497 -15.66 -26.50 6.72
CA ALA A 497 -15.23 -25.49 5.74
C ALA A 497 -15.27 -26.02 4.30
N ALA A 498 -15.01 -27.32 4.08
CA ALA A 498 -15.01 -27.93 2.76
C ALA A 498 -16.40 -27.89 2.05
N PRO A 499 -17.54 -28.16 2.73
CA PRO A 499 -18.86 -28.02 2.09
C PRO A 499 -19.17 -26.57 1.69
N VAL A 500 -18.76 -25.60 2.50
CA VAL A 500 -18.92 -24.17 2.19
C VAL A 500 -18.11 -23.80 0.95
N ALA A 501 -16.88 -24.30 0.86
CA ALA A 501 -16.03 -24.09 -0.32
C ALA A 501 -16.65 -24.73 -1.57
N ARG A 502 -17.24 -25.93 -1.48
CA ARG A 502 -17.98 -26.58 -2.58
C ARG A 502 -19.08 -25.68 -3.13
N ASP A 503 -19.93 -25.15 -2.25
CA ASP A 503 -21.09 -24.36 -2.65
C ASP A 503 -20.66 -23.03 -3.30
N VAL A 504 -19.60 -22.41 -2.76
CA VAL A 504 -19.02 -21.17 -3.33
C VAL A 504 -18.33 -21.44 -4.67
N LEU A 505 -17.62 -22.56 -4.82
CA LEU A 505 -17.03 -22.97 -6.10
C LEU A 505 -18.10 -23.23 -7.15
N ALA A 506 -19.18 -23.95 -6.80
CA ALA A 506 -20.31 -24.18 -7.70
C ALA A 506 -20.92 -22.84 -8.18
N ALA A 507 -21.19 -21.93 -7.24
CA ALA A 507 -21.71 -20.60 -7.57
C ALA A 507 -20.76 -19.78 -8.44
N ALA A 508 -19.45 -19.87 -8.20
CA ALA A 508 -18.45 -19.12 -8.97
C ALA A 508 -18.27 -19.67 -10.40
N LEU A 509 -18.51 -20.96 -10.62
CA LEU A 509 -18.38 -21.61 -11.93
C LEU A 509 -19.63 -21.49 -12.80
N ALA A 510 -20.80 -21.37 -12.17
CA ALA A 510 -22.11 -21.27 -12.83
C ALA A 510 -22.37 -19.93 -13.54
N GLY A 511 -21.57 -18.90 -13.26
CA GLY A 511 -21.62 -17.64 -14.02
C GLY A 511 -20.23 -17.17 -14.42
#